data_AF-A0A365N9J2-F1
#
_entry.id   AF-A0A365N9J2-F1
#
_cell.length_a   1.000
_cell.length_b   1.000
_cell.length_c   1.000
_cell.angle_alpha   90.00
_cell.angle_beta   90.00
_cell.angle_gamma   90.00
#
_symmetry.space_group_name_H-M   'P 1'
#
loop_
_entity.id
_entity.type
_entity.pdbx_description
1 polymer ?
#
loop_
_entity_poly.entity_id
_entity_poly.type
_entity_poly.pdbx_seq_one_letter_code
_entity_poly.pdbx_strand_id
1 'polypeptide(L)'
;MTIICGQSQFKTHRAVVCTQSPFFDKAMSGEYMSASRSIEFPEDDPEVVERFLEFLYTGTYSDGVDFTWRKPSEAALLDPEAVIENLQQPACGSQEPAEGDEDWITYDEADEDEQAEDEPDEEYNEYGGRSGAPSENGDGVRDEESELAKIFGSCSRAEGLKKLAELRNDMTLPLQLYVMADKYDVPALRLLARDRFYRAAELVWEEAECFPDVVDELYQTTPPTDTAMREIVCRLVASVIHVPRVRDKIRSVMMKHEDFAVGVMEYSIHMHTLFV
;
A
#
# COMPACT_ATOMS: atom_id res chain seq x y z
N MET A 1 -0.63 -21.54 12.14
CA MET A 1 0.33 -20.97 13.11
C MET A 1 -0.35 -19.78 13.77
N THR A 2 0.21 -19.27 14.85
CA THR A 2 -0.33 -18.09 15.53
C THR A 2 0.76 -17.02 15.57
N ILE A 3 0.46 -15.81 15.14
CA ILE A 3 1.32 -14.65 15.37
C ILE A 3 0.75 -13.90 16.56
N ILE A 4 1.59 -13.60 17.54
CA ILE A 4 1.23 -12.93 18.79
C ILE A 4 1.93 -11.58 18.80
N CYS A 5 1.18 -10.50 18.89
CA CYS A 5 1.72 -9.14 18.88
C CYS A 5 1.08 -8.37 20.04
N GLY A 6 1.88 -8.11 21.08
CA GLY A 6 1.39 -7.58 22.36
C GLY A 6 0.24 -8.43 22.94
N GLN A 7 -0.97 -7.88 22.95
CA GLN A 7 -2.19 -8.56 23.40
C GLN A 7 -2.99 -9.23 22.25
N SER A 8 -2.66 -8.92 21.00
CA SER A 8 -3.36 -9.42 19.81
C SER A 8 -2.83 -10.79 19.37
N GLN A 9 -3.74 -11.65 18.88
CA GLN A 9 -3.40 -12.99 18.41
C GLN A 9 -4.02 -13.26 17.04
N PHE A 10 -3.17 -13.39 16.03
CA PHE A 10 -3.54 -13.62 14.64
C PHE A 10 -3.39 -15.11 14.30
N LYS A 11 -4.49 -15.78 13.95
CA LYS A 11 -4.47 -17.18 13.49
C LYS A 11 -4.22 -17.20 11.98
N THR A 12 -3.09 -17.77 11.56
CA THR A 12 -2.65 -17.74 10.16
C THR A 12 -2.28 -19.13 9.62
N HIS A 13 -2.19 -19.24 8.30
CA HIS A 13 -1.96 -20.47 7.57
C HIS A 13 -0.49 -20.56 7.14
N ARG A 14 0.22 -21.62 7.56
CA ARG A 14 1.63 -21.84 7.19
C ARG A 14 1.84 -21.86 5.67
N ALA A 15 0.91 -22.48 4.94
CA ALA A 15 0.94 -22.58 3.48
C ALA A 15 0.74 -21.25 2.73
N VAL A 16 0.51 -20.14 3.44
CA VAL A 16 0.47 -18.78 2.90
C VAL A 16 1.65 -17.96 3.47
N VAL A 17 1.82 -17.97 4.79
CA VAL A 17 2.85 -17.15 5.45
C VAL A 17 4.27 -17.62 5.15
N CYS A 18 4.54 -18.94 5.12
CA CYS A 18 5.87 -19.47 4.83
C CYS A 18 6.23 -19.39 3.33
N THR A 19 5.25 -19.42 2.43
CA THR A 19 5.50 -19.32 0.98
C THR A 19 5.83 -17.89 0.54
N GLN A 20 5.34 -16.89 1.28
CA GLN A 20 5.58 -15.47 1.01
C GLN A 20 6.79 -14.88 1.78
N SER A 21 7.39 -15.66 2.69
CA SER A 21 8.49 -15.19 3.55
C SER A 21 9.47 -16.34 3.84
N PRO A 22 10.70 -16.29 3.29
CA PRO A 22 11.74 -17.24 3.62
C PRO A 22 12.16 -17.18 5.09
N PHE A 23 11.95 -16.05 5.79
CA PHE A 23 12.09 -15.97 7.25
C PHE A 23 11.12 -16.92 7.95
N PHE A 24 9.81 -16.84 7.64
CA PHE A 24 8.82 -17.70 8.28
C PHE A 24 8.91 -19.16 7.84
N ASP A 25 9.39 -19.47 6.63
CA ASP A 25 9.69 -20.86 6.28
C ASP A 25 10.85 -21.40 7.14
N LYS A 26 12.01 -20.72 7.17
CA LYS A 26 13.17 -21.14 7.97
C LYS A 26 12.82 -21.30 9.45
N ALA A 27 12.10 -20.33 10.03
CA ALA A 27 11.66 -20.36 11.42
C ALA A 27 10.71 -21.52 11.74
N MET A 28 9.94 -21.99 10.76
CA MET A 28 8.93 -23.03 10.94
C MET A 28 9.37 -24.42 10.43
N SER A 29 10.55 -24.54 9.81
CA SER A 29 11.05 -25.76 9.15
C SER A 29 12.34 -26.33 9.76
N GLY A 30 12.99 -25.64 10.73
CA GLY A 30 14.21 -26.10 11.41
C GLY A 30 14.02 -26.85 12.74
N GLU A 31 15.14 -27.27 13.35
CA GLU A 31 15.18 -27.88 14.71
C GLU A 31 14.70 -26.92 15.82
N TYR A 32 14.66 -25.62 15.54
CA TYR A 32 14.13 -24.57 16.41
C TYR A 32 12.60 -24.44 16.36
N MET A 33 11.88 -25.52 16.05
CA MET A 33 10.46 -25.59 16.39
C MET A 33 10.31 -25.45 17.90
N SER A 34 9.97 -24.24 18.37
CA SER A 34 9.32 -24.10 19.66
C SER A 34 8.08 -25.01 19.63
N ALA A 35 7.84 -25.78 20.70
CA ALA A 35 6.74 -26.74 20.73
C ALA A 35 5.37 -26.06 20.53
N SER A 36 5.31 -24.76 20.83
CA SER A 36 4.30 -23.80 20.45
C SER A 36 4.36 -23.44 18.96
N ARG A 37 3.27 -23.64 18.22
CA ARG A 37 3.14 -23.22 16.80
C ARG A 37 2.93 -21.70 16.65
N SER A 38 3.62 -20.90 17.47
CA SER A 38 3.47 -19.45 17.58
C SER A 38 4.78 -18.69 17.41
N ILE A 39 4.68 -17.49 16.86
CA ILE A 39 5.77 -16.52 16.70
C ILE A 39 5.33 -15.22 17.38
N GLU A 40 6.25 -14.60 18.12
CA GLU A 40 5.98 -13.40 18.93
C GLU A 40 6.64 -12.17 18.31
N PHE A 41 5.86 -11.09 18.15
CA PHE A 41 6.26 -9.76 17.68
C PHE A 41 6.03 -8.76 18.83
N PRO A 42 6.92 -8.70 19.85
CA PRO A 42 6.68 -7.93 21.06
C PRO A 42 6.96 -6.42 20.91
N GLU A 43 7.67 -6.02 19.86
CA GLU A 43 8.13 -4.64 19.61
C GLU A 43 7.37 -3.95 18.47
N ASP A 44 6.51 -4.69 17.76
CA ASP A 44 5.79 -4.24 16.57
C ASP A 44 4.34 -3.83 16.93
N ASP A 45 3.73 -2.94 16.14
CA ASP A 45 2.34 -2.50 16.35
C ASP A 45 1.33 -3.53 15.79
N PRO A 46 0.29 -3.94 16.55
CA PRO A 46 -0.76 -4.83 16.07
C PRO A 46 -1.45 -4.40 14.77
N GLU A 47 -1.59 -3.09 14.50
CA GLU A 47 -2.17 -2.58 13.25
C GLU A 47 -1.23 -2.84 12.07
N VAL A 48 0.06 -2.54 12.22
CA VAL A 48 1.09 -2.82 11.19
C VAL A 48 1.16 -4.32 10.92
N VAL A 49 1.09 -5.16 11.96
CA VAL A 49 1.04 -6.62 11.82
C VAL A 49 -0.23 -7.08 11.09
N GLU A 50 -1.37 -6.46 11.32
CA GLU A 50 -2.61 -6.77 10.58
C GLU A 50 -2.45 -6.46 9.08
N ARG A 51 -1.92 -5.29 8.71
CA ARG A 51 -1.71 -4.91 7.30
C ARG A 51 -0.60 -5.72 6.62
N PHE A 52 0.45 -6.07 7.35
CA PHE A 52 1.46 -7.03 6.88
C PHE A 52 0.82 -8.37 6.54
N LEU A 53 -0.06 -8.90 7.40
CA LEU A 53 -0.77 -10.14 7.15
C LEU A 53 -1.79 -10.03 6.01
N GLU A 54 -2.52 -8.91 5.91
CA GLU A 54 -3.44 -8.62 4.80
C GLU A 54 -2.71 -8.75 3.45
N PHE A 55 -1.48 -8.21 3.34
CA PHE A 55 -0.65 -8.38 2.16
C PHE A 55 -0.29 -9.83 1.87
N LEU A 56 0.14 -10.62 2.87
CA LEU A 56 0.46 -12.04 2.64
C LEU A 56 -0.74 -12.83 2.11
N TYR A 57 -1.98 -12.41 2.43
CA TYR A 57 -3.22 -13.07 1.99
C TYR A 57 -3.79 -12.55 0.66
N THR A 58 -3.52 -11.30 0.28
CA THR A 58 -4.23 -10.62 -0.82
C THR A 58 -3.32 -9.98 -1.87
N GLY A 59 -2.04 -9.81 -1.57
CA GLY A 59 -1.08 -9.06 -2.40
C GLY A 59 -1.25 -7.54 -2.34
N THR A 60 -2.08 -7.01 -1.45
CA THR A 60 -2.25 -5.58 -1.16
C THR A 60 -2.54 -5.39 0.33
N TYR A 61 -2.55 -4.15 0.82
CA TYR A 61 -3.03 -3.84 2.16
C TYR A 61 -3.87 -2.57 2.15
N SER A 62 -4.79 -2.43 3.10
CA SER A 62 -5.65 -1.26 3.24
C SER A 62 -4.90 -0.13 3.95
N ASP A 63 -4.78 1.06 3.34
CA ASP A 63 -4.15 2.25 3.96
C ASP A 63 -5.14 3.42 4.17
N GLY A 64 -6.43 3.17 3.96
CA GLY A 64 -7.50 4.19 4.01
C GLY A 64 -7.68 4.96 2.71
N VAL A 65 -6.82 4.75 1.70
CA VAL A 65 -6.86 5.42 0.40
C VAL A 65 -7.03 4.41 -0.73
N ASP A 66 -6.25 3.33 -0.72
CA ASP A 66 -6.30 2.27 -1.72
C ASP A 66 -7.38 1.22 -1.40
N PHE A 67 -8.62 1.48 -1.80
CA PHE A 67 -9.71 0.49 -1.82
C PHE A 67 -9.57 -0.50 -2.98
N THR A 68 -8.41 -1.14 -3.11
CA THR A 68 -8.11 -2.12 -4.16
C THR A 68 -8.90 -3.42 -3.92
N TRP A 69 -10.16 -3.45 -4.37
CA TRP A 69 -11.12 -4.53 -4.18
C TRP A 69 -10.59 -5.89 -4.67
N ARG A 70 -9.93 -6.65 -3.78
CA ARG A 70 -9.42 -8.02 -4.00
C ARG A 70 -8.48 -8.19 -5.19
N LYS A 71 -7.94 -7.11 -5.77
CA LYS A 71 -6.87 -7.15 -6.78
C LYS A 71 -5.52 -7.03 -6.06
N PRO A 72 -4.55 -7.94 -6.30
CA PRO A 72 -3.18 -7.77 -5.84
C PRO A 72 -2.57 -6.48 -6.41
N SER A 73 -1.66 -5.87 -5.65
CA SER A 73 -0.82 -4.77 -6.15
C SER A 73 0.13 -5.25 -7.25
N GLU A 74 0.58 -4.34 -8.12
CA GLU A 74 1.58 -4.64 -9.16
C GLU A 74 2.85 -5.27 -8.56
N ALA A 75 3.34 -4.74 -7.44
CA ALA A 75 4.49 -5.27 -6.71
C ALA A 75 4.31 -6.73 -6.24
N ALA A 76 3.08 -7.20 -6.01
CA ALA A 76 2.76 -8.58 -5.67
C ALA A 76 2.58 -9.51 -6.89
N LEU A 77 2.53 -8.96 -8.11
CA LEU A 77 2.45 -9.69 -9.37
C LEU A 77 3.82 -9.80 -10.09
N LEU A 78 4.78 -8.95 -9.73
CA LEU A 78 6.16 -9.03 -10.20
C LEU A 78 6.84 -10.32 -9.73
N ASP A 79 7.77 -10.83 -10.55
CA ASP A 79 8.67 -11.90 -10.13
C ASP A 79 9.72 -11.38 -9.12
N PRO A 80 10.35 -12.27 -8.31
CA PRO A 80 11.30 -11.84 -7.28
C PRO A 80 12.54 -11.10 -7.80
N GLU A 81 12.98 -11.34 -9.04
CA GLU A 81 14.15 -10.66 -9.62
C GLU A 81 13.78 -9.24 -10.02
N ALA A 82 12.62 -9.06 -10.67
CA ALA A 82 12.07 -7.74 -10.99
C ALA A 82 11.76 -6.90 -9.74
N VAL A 83 11.28 -7.50 -8.64
CA VAL A 83 11.08 -6.79 -7.37
C VAL A 83 12.42 -6.27 -6.81
N ILE A 84 13.48 -7.08 -6.85
CA ILE A 84 14.81 -6.69 -6.38
C ILE A 84 15.40 -5.59 -7.26
N GLU A 85 15.20 -5.63 -8.59
CA GLU A 85 15.62 -4.55 -9.49
C GLU A 85 14.87 -3.25 -9.18
N ASN A 86 13.54 -3.29 -9.03
CA ASN A 86 12.74 -2.12 -8.69
C ASN A 86 13.13 -1.49 -7.35
N LEU A 87 13.51 -2.32 -6.35
CA LEU A 87 14.03 -1.84 -5.06
C LEU A 87 15.39 -1.12 -5.17
N GLN A 88 16.21 -1.44 -6.18
CA GLN A 88 17.49 -0.75 -6.45
C GLN A 88 17.29 0.57 -7.21
N GLN A 89 16.18 0.72 -7.92
CA GLN A 89 15.85 1.96 -8.61
C GLN A 89 15.31 3.01 -7.62
N PRO A 90 15.55 4.31 -7.88
CA PRO A 90 14.87 5.41 -7.20
C PRO A 90 13.37 5.19 -7.09
N ALA A 91 12.77 5.51 -5.94
CA ALA A 91 11.32 5.64 -5.90
C ALA A 91 10.92 6.78 -6.86
N CYS A 92 10.26 6.40 -7.93
CA CYS A 92 9.65 7.28 -8.90
C CYS A 92 8.16 7.02 -8.82
N GLY A 93 7.36 8.07 -8.91
CA GLY A 93 5.95 7.87 -9.18
C GLY A 93 5.81 7.23 -10.55
N SER A 94 5.57 5.91 -10.60
CA SER A 94 5.10 5.26 -11.82
C SER A 94 4.01 6.14 -12.39
N GLN A 95 4.14 6.60 -13.63
CA GLN A 95 2.94 7.00 -14.33
C GLN A 95 2.06 5.76 -14.28
N GLU A 96 0.94 5.83 -13.56
CA GLU A 96 -0.19 4.96 -13.85
C GLU A 96 -0.30 5.03 -15.38
N PRO A 97 -0.17 3.91 -16.10
CA PRO A 97 -0.43 3.94 -17.53
C PRO A 97 -1.83 4.48 -17.62
N ALA A 98 -1.98 5.70 -18.17
CA ALA A 98 -3.28 6.36 -18.21
C ALA A 98 -4.22 5.39 -18.89
N GLU A 99 -5.12 4.77 -18.11
CA GLU A 99 -5.97 3.69 -18.59
C GLU A 99 -6.80 4.30 -19.70
N GLY A 100 -6.42 3.94 -20.92
CA GLY A 100 -6.77 4.72 -22.10
C GLY A 100 -8.24 4.53 -22.37
N ASP A 101 -8.99 5.62 -22.23
CA ASP A 101 -10.34 5.79 -22.73
C ASP A 101 -11.18 4.49 -22.68
N GLU A 102 -11.49 3.99 -21.48
CA GLU A 102 -12.55 2.98 -21.34
C GLU A 102 -13.87 3.65 -21.78
N ASP A 103 -14.19 3.35 -23.03
CA ASP A 103 -15.34 3.83 -23.78
C ASP A 103 -16.60 3.65 -22.94
N TRP A 104 -17.23 4.76 -22.52
CA TRP A 104 -18.52 4.71 -21.85
C TRP A 104 -19.53 4.15 -22.84
N ILE A 105 -19.81 2.85 -22.74
CA ILE A 105 -20.90 2.21 -23.48
C ILE A 105 -22.20 2.82 -22.97
N THR A 106 -22.63 3.89 -23.63
CA THR A 106 -23.99 4.40 -23.56
C THR A 106 -24.91 3.31 -24.06
N TYR A 107 -25.67 2.73 -23.14
CA TYR A 107 -26.87 1.96 -23.46
C TYR A 107 -27.90 2.92 -24.06
N ASP A 108 -27.85 3.13 -25.37
CA ASP A 108 -28.95 3.73 -26.11
C ASP A 108 -30.03 2.66 -26.33
N GLU A 109 -31.06 2.70 -25.48
CA GLU A 109 -32.34 2.06 -25.77
C GLU A 109 -33.03 2.82 -26.91
N ALA A 110 -33.24 2.15 -28.04
CA ALA A 110 -34.15 2.59 -29.08
C ALA A 110 -34.79 1.39 -29.78
N ASP A 111 -36.13 1.37 -29.81
CA ASP A 111 -36.95 0.31 -30.36
C ASP A 111 -36.82 0.16 -31.89
N GLU A 112 -37.02 -1.05 -32.42
CA GLU A 112 -38.21 -1.38 -33.24
C GLU A 112 -38.16 -2.83 -33.78
N ASP A 113 -39.36 -3.41 -33.85
CA ASP A 113 -39.76 -4.75 -34.32
C ASP A 113 -39.05 -5.36 -35.55
N GLU A 114 -38.89 -6.69 -35.58
CA GLU A 114 -39.79 -7.56 -36.39
C GLU A 114 -39.47 -9.08 -36.37
N GLN A 115 -40.56 -9.86 -36.21
CA GLN A 115 -40.86 -11.19 -36.78
C GLN A 115 -40.14 -12.46 -36.24
N ALA A 116 -40.96 -13.50 -36.08
CA ALA A 116 -40.64 -14.82 -35.54
C ALA A 116 -40.64 -15.91 -36.64
N GLU A 117 -39.94 -17.02 -36.40
CA GLU A 117 -40.25 -18.34 -36.98
C GLU A 117 -40.08 -19.44 -35.92
N ASP A 118 -40.88 -20.51 -36.05
CA ASP A 118 -41.21 -21.49 -35.00
C ASP A 118 -40.34 -22.77 -34.96
N GLU A 119 -40.17 -23.30 -33.74
CA GLU A 119 -40.19 -24.74 -33.35
C GLU A 119 -39.16 -25.77 -33.92
N PRO A 120 -39.05 -27.00 -33.36
CA PRO A 120 -39.76 -27.59 -32.21
C PRO A 120 -38.87 -28.15 -31.07
N ASP A 121 -39.55 -28.55 -29.99
CA ASP A 121 -38.99 -29.18 -28.78
C ASP A 121 -38.49 -30.64 -28.97
N GLU A 122 -37.49 -31.05 -28.17
CA GLU A 122 -37.33 -32.45 -27.75
C GLU A 122 -37.35 -32.57 -26.22
N GLU A 123 -38.48 -33.07 -25.70
CA GLU A 123 -38.68 -33.46 -24.31
C GLU A 123 -38.09 -34.86 -24.04
N TYR A 124 -37.33 -35.07 -22.96
CA TYR A 124 -37.56 -36.19 -22.01
C TYR A 124 -36.79 -36.02 -20.68
N ASN A 125 -37.44 -36.46 -19.60
CA ASN A 125 -37.19 -36.05 -18.20
C ASN A 125 -36.35 -37.04 -17.34
N GLU A 126 -36.30 -36.70 -16.03
CA GLU A 126 -35.97 -37.52 -14.83
C GLU A 126 -34.47 -37.84 -14.58
N TYR A 127 -33.89 -37.73 -13.36
CA TYR A 127 -34.36 -37.31 -12.03
C TYR A 127 -33.22 -36.67 -11.21
N GLY A 128 -33.50 -35.69 -10.32
CA GLY A 128 -32.57 -35.39 -9.21
C GLY A 128 -32.72 -34.04 -8.47
N GLY A 129 -33.34 -34.04 -7.29
CA GLY A 129 -33.13 -32.98 -6.27
C GLY A 129 -34.29 -32.00 -6.04
N ARG A 130 -35.08 -32.22 -4.98
CA ARG A 130 -36.20 -31.34 -4.61
C ARG A 130 -35.75 -30.19 -3.68
N SER A 131 -35.79 -28.97 -4.20
CA SER A 131 -36.19 -27.69 -3.55
C SER A 131 -35.75 -27.36 -2.11
N GLY A 132 -35.20 -26.16 -1.90
CA GLY A 132 -35.07 -25.60 -0.55
C GLY A 132 -34.52 -24.18 -0.38
N ALA A 133 -34.47 -23.34 -1.42
CA ALA A 133 -34.02 -21.95 -1.28
C ALA A 133 -35.21 -21.00 -1.08
N PRO A 134 -35.29 -20.25 0.04
CA PRO A 134 -36.13 -19.06 0.12
C PRO A 134 -35.42 -17.92 -0.64
N SER A 135 -36.08 -17.40 -1.67
CA SER A 135 -35.82 -16.05 -2.13
C SER A 135 -36.44 -15.09 -1.11
N GLU A 136 -35.63 -14.22 -0.50
CA GLU A 136 -36.11 -12.95 0.02
C GLU A 136 -35.29 -11.83 -0.61
N ASN A 137 -36.02 -10.88 -1.20
CA ASN A 137 -35.47 -9.70 -1.83
C ASN A 137 -34.85 -8.78 -0.76
N GLY A 138 -33.68 -8.24 -1.04
CA GLY A 138 -32.94 -7.38 -0.11
C GLY A 138 -32.02 -6.46 -0.88
N ASP A 139 -32.63 -5.55 -1.65
CA ASP A 139 -31.93 -4.50 -2.37
C ASP A 139 -31.00 -3.72 -1.43
N GLY A 140 -29.78 -3.47 -1.88
CA GLY A 140 -28.67 -3.19 -0.97
C GLY A 140 -27.29 -3.17 -1.60
N VAL A 141 -27.18 -2.77 -2.88
CA VAL A 141 -25.94 -2.16 -3.36
C VAL A 141 -25.75 -0.90 -2.51
N ARG A 142 -24.84 -0.96 -1.54
CA ARG A 142 -24.54 0.20 -0.71
C ARG A 142 -23.79 1.22 -1.54
N ASP A 143 -24.16 2.49 -1.40
CA ASP A 143 -23.52 3.66 -2.01
C ASP A 143 -22.10 3.90 -1.44
N GLU A 144 -21.20 2.93 -1.68
CA GLU A 144 -19.79 2.95 -1.28
C GLU A 144 -18.90 3.63 -2.34
N GLU A 145 -19.42 3.83 -3.55
CA GLU A 145 -18.93 4.88 -4.42
C GLU A 145 -19.09 6.23 -3.71
N SER A 146 -18.00 7.01 -3.66
CA SER A 146 -17.94 8.32 -2.99
C SER A 146 -17.89 8.30 -1.45
N GLU A 147 -16.87 7.73 -0.80
CA GLU A 147 -16.29 8.40 0.39
C GLU A 147 -15.24 9.43 -0.03
N LEU A 148 -14.32 9.05 -0.92
CA LEU A 148 -13.36 9.96 -1.54
C LEU A 148 -14.04 11.12 -2.28
N ALA A 149 -15.10 10.88 -3.05
CA ALA A 149 -15.83 11.97 -3.71
C ALA A 149 -16.73 12.80 -2.75
N LYS A 150 -17.08 12.31 -1.55
CA LYS A 150 -17.65 13.15 -0.46
C LYS A 150 -16.57 14.08 0.13
N ILE A 151 -15.32 13.62 0.20
CA ILE A 151 -14.16 14.43 0.62
C ILE A 151 -13.83 15.51 -0.42
N PHE A 152 -13.66 15.13 -1.69
CA PHE A 152 -13.26 16.03 -2.78
C PHE A 152 -14.40 16.95 -3.28
N GLY A 153 -15.66 16.54 -3.18
CA GLY A 153 -16.80 17.29 -3.72
C GLY A 153 -17.16 18.60 -3.00
N SER A 154 -16.47 18.96 -1.90
CA SER A 154 -16.90 20.10 -1.04
C SER A 154 -15.78 20.95 -0.41
N CYS A 155 -14.49 20.71 -0.72
CA CYS A 155 -13.41 21.46 -0.06
C CYS A 155 -12.29 21.89 -1.03
N SER A 156 -11.49 22.87 -0.60
CA SER A 156 -10.33 23.33 -1.36
C SER A 156 -9.26 22.25 -1.47
N ARG A 157 -8.34 22.35 -2.45
CA ARG A 157 -7.22 21.39 -2.60
C ARG A 157 -6.42 21.22 -1.30
N ALA A 158 -6.20 22.29 -0.53
CA ALA A 158 -5.49 22.22 0.74
C ALA A 158 -6.28 21.45 1.82
N GLU A 159 -7.60 21.66 1.90
CA GLU A 159 -8.47 20.93 2.82
C GLU A 159 -8.67 19.47 2.41
N GLY A 160 -8.68 19.17 1.10
CA GLY A 160 -8.76 17.81 0.56
C GLY A 160 -7.49 17.01 0.84
N LEU A 161 -6.32 17.61 0.60
CA LEU A 161 -5.03 17.04 0.98
C LEU A 161 -4.90 16.85 2.50
N LYS A 162 -5.40 17.82 3.29
CA LYS A 162 -5.43 17.68 4.75
C LYS A 162 -6.34 16.55 5.22
N LYS A 163 -7.56 16.44 4.68
CA LYS A 163 -8.46 15.32 4.99
C LYS A 163 -7.87 13.97 4.57
N LEU A 164 -7.21 13.89 3.41
CA LEU A 164 -6.50 12.68 3.00
C LEU A 164 -5.35 12.34 3.95
N ALA A 165 -4.58 13.34 4.40
CA ALA A 165 -3.53 13.14 5.42
C ALA A 165 -4.10 12.72 6.79
N GLU A 166 -5.32 13.13 7.13
CA GLU A 166 -6.02 12.77 8.38
C GLU A 166 -6.76 11.41 8.30
N LEU A 167 -7.23 10.99 7.12
CA LEU A 167 -7.83 9.66 6.90
C LEU A 167 -6.78 8.56 6.75
N ARG A 168 -5.65 8.88 6.14
CA ARG A 168 -4.51 8.00 6.03
C ARG A 168 -3.84 7.91 7.40
N ASN A 169 -3.45 6.71 7.83
CA ASN A 169 -2.54 6.53 8.99
C ASN A 169 -1.09 6.92 8.62
N ASP A 170 -0.97 8.18 8.18
CA ASP A 170 0.19 8.98 7.83
C ASP A 170 1.19 8.36 6.84
N MET A 171 2.34 9.00 6.67
CA MET A 171 3.54 8.41 6.06
C MET A 171 4.13 7.31 6.96
N THR A 172 3.73 7.25 8.23
CA THR A 172 4.17 6.27 9.24
C THR A 172 3.79 4.83 8.90
N LEU A 173 2.54 4.52 8.55
CA LEU A 173 2.13 3.12 8.30
C LEU A 173 2.94 2.46 7.16
N PRO A 174 3.14 3.10 5.98
CA PRO A 174 4.03 2.54 4.95
C PRO A 174 5.48 2.44 5.38
N LEU A 175 6.02 3.38 6.16
CA LEU A 175 7.39 3.28 6.70
C LEU A 175 7.53 2.06 7.62
N GLN A 176 6.60 1.85 8.54
CA GLN A 176 6.62 0.72 9.47
C GLN A 176 6.41 -0.62 8.75
N LEU A 177 5.54 -0.66 7.73
CA LEU A 177 5.38 -1.83 6.87
C LEU A 177 6.63 -2.11 6.03
N TYR A 178 7.34 -1.09 5.56
CA TYR A 178 8.61 -1.25 4.84
C TYR A 178 9.66 -1.93 5.73
N VAL A 179 9.84 -1.41 6.96
CA VAL A 179 10.78 -1.95 7.95
C VAL A 179 10.39 -3.39 8.35
N MET A 180 9.10 -3.64 8.55
CA MET A 180 8.57 -4.98 8.86
C MET A 180 8.77 -5.96 7.70
N ALA A 181 8.59 -5.52 6.45
CA ALA A 181 8.79 -6.33 5.26
C ALA A 181 10.26 -6.69 5.02
N ASP A 182 11.20 -5.81 5.35
CA ASP A 182 12.62 -6.13 5.34
C ASP A 182 12.99 -7.14 6.45
N LYS A 183 12.56 -6.84 7.70
CA LYS A 183 12.76 -7.68 8.89
C LYS A 183 12.28 -9.12 8.71
N TYR A 184 11.17 -9.33 7.99
CA TYR A 184 10.58 -10.63 7.74
C TYR A 184 10.72 -11.15 6.31
N ASP A 185 11.63 -10.58 5.51
CA ASP A 185 12.01 -11.09 4.18
C ASP A 185 10.80 -11.23 3.24
N VAL A 186 10.08 -10.13 2.99
CA VAL A 186 8.92 -10.02 2.08
C VAL A 186 9.17 -8.90 1.04
N PRO A 187 10.01 -9.13 0.01
CA PRO A 187 10.46 -8.07 -0.90
C PRO A 187 9.33 -7.33 -1.63
N ALA A 188 8.26 -8.04 -2.03
CA ALA A 188 7.12 -7.46 -2.73
C ALA A 188 6.35 -6.44 -1.85
N LEU A 189 6.21 -6.71 -0.55
CA LEU A 189 5.65 -5.76 0.40
C LEU A 189 6.60 -4.59 0.66
N ARG A 190 7.91 -4.86 0.75
CA ARG A 190 8.93 -3.81 0.90
C ARG A 190 8.87 -2.81 -0.26
N LEU A 191 8.68 -3.30 -1.49
CA LEU A 191 8.48 -2.47 -2.67
C LEU A 191 7.17 -1.66 -2.59
N LEU A 192 6.02 -2.32 -2.38
CA LEU A 192 4.72 -1.66 -2.26
C LEU A 192 4.72 -0.57 -1.17
N ALA A 193 5.30 -0.87 -0.02
CA ALA A 193 5.37 0.04 1.12
C ALA A 193 6.26 1.26 0.84
N ARG A 194 7.38 1.09 0.12
CA ARG A 194 8.23 2.20 -0.36
C ARG A 194 7.45 3.12 -1.30
N ASP A 195 6.75 2.55 -2.27
CA ASP A 195 6.08 3.32 -3.30
C ASP A 195 4.86 4.07 -2.72
N ARG A 196 4.13 3.44 -1.80
CA ARG A 196 3.09 4.10 -0.99
C ARG A 196 3.64 5.13 0.01
N PHE A 197 4.86 4.97 0.51
CA PHE A 197 5.54 6.01 1.29
C PHE A 197 5.88 7.22 0.40
N TYR A 198 6.48 6.97 -0.76
CA TYR A 198 6.82 8.00 -1.74
C TYR A 198 5.59 8.84 -2.13
N ARG A 199 4.48 8.19 -2.51
CA ARG A 199 3.23 8.88 -2.90
C ARG A 199 2.65 9.75 -1.80
N ALA A 200 2.67 9.26 -0.56
CA ALA A 200 2.19 10.02 0.58
C ALA A 200 3.06 11.26 0.83
N ALA A 201 4.37 11.06 0.88
CA ALA A 201 5.31 12.13 1.11
C ALA A 201 5.20 13.18 0.00
N GLU A 202 5.29 12.78 -1.27
CA GLU A 202 5.13 13.65 -2.46
C GLU A 202 3.87 14.53 -2.41
N LEU A 203 2.74 14.03 -1.88
CA LEU A 203 1.48 14.75 -1.85
C LEU A 203 1.30 15.72 -0.67
N VAL A 204 1.79 15.39 0.54
CA VAL A 204 1.39 16.12 1.77
C VAL A 204 2.54 16.55 2.70
N TRP A 205 3.79 16.19 2.46
CA TRP A 205 4.89 16.36 3.43
C TRP A 205 5.13 17.81 3.90
N GLU A 206 4.86 18.81 3.06
CA GLU A 206 5.05 20.24 3.41
C GLU A 206 4.07 20.68 4.52
N GLU A 207 2.82 20.24 4.46
CA GLU A 207 1.77 20.61 5.42
C GLU A 207 1.63 19.59 6.58
N ALA A 208 2.09 18.35 6.41
CA ALA A 208 2.05 17.32 7.44
C ALA A 208 2.98 17.66 8.63
N GLU A 209 2.40 17.97 9.81
CA GLU A 209 3.18 18.39 10.98
C GLU A 209 4.12 17.30 11.52
N CYS A 210 3.72 16.04 11.38
CA CYS A 210 4.46 14.82 11.70
C CYS A 210 5.74 14.57 10.89
N PHE A 211 5.92 15.23 9.73
CA PHE A 211 6.99 14.86 8.80
C PHE A 211 8.40 14.84 9.41
N PRO A 212 8.79 15.75 10.32
CA PRO A 212 10.06 15.67 11.03
C PRO A 212 10.20 14.38 11.87
N ASP A 213 9.13 13.93 12.53
CA ASP A 213 9.13 12.71 13.33
C ASP A 213 9.18 11.45 12.44
N VAL A 214 8.52 11.47 11.28
CA VAL A 214 8.60 10.41 10.27
C VAL A 214 10.01 10.28 9.68
N VAL A 215 10.68 11.40 9.38
CA VAL A 215 12.09 11.36 8.93
C VAL A 215 12.99 10.87 10.08
N ASP A 216 12.70 11.27 11.32
CA ASP A 216 13.44 10.81 12.49
C ASP A 216 13.32 9.28 12.72
N GLU A 217 12.11 8.74 12.58
CA GLU A 217 11.83 7.30 12.61
C GLU A 217 12.52 6.57 11.45
N LEU A 218 12.45 7.11 10.23
CA LEU A 218 13.07 6.52 9.03
C LEU A 218 14.59 6.34 9.21
N TYR A 219 15.28 7.36 9.73
CA TYR A 219 16.72 7.29 9.97
C TYR A 219 17.12 6.43 11.19
N GLN A 220 16.20 6.19 12.13
CA GLN A 220 16.41 5.25 13.23
C GLN A 220 16.15 3.78 12.85
N THR A 221 15.25 3.53 11.90
CA THR A 221 14.76 2.17 11.57
C THR A 221 15.37 1.59 10.29
N THR A 222 15.93 2.42 9.40
CA THR A 222 16.63 1.98 8.17
C THR A 222 18.15 2.12 8.31
N PRO A 223 18.97 1.21 7.74
CA PRO A 223 20.43 1.35 7.73
C PRO A 223 20.89 2.40 6.68
N PRO A 224 22.10 2.99 6.81
CA PRO A 224 22.63 3.94 5.81
C PRO A 224 22.78 3.41 4.38
N THR A 225 22.77 2.09 4.20
CA THR A 225 22.75 1.42 2.90
C THR A 225 21.37 1.38 2.24
N ASP A 226 20.31 1.73 2.97
CA ASP A 226 18.95 1.80 2.44
C ASP A 226 18.73 3.12 1.70
N THR A 227 19.32 3.22 0.51
CA THR A 227 19.12 4.38 -0.37
C THR A 227 17.66 4.49 -0.78
N ALA A 228 16.98 3.36 -1.02
CA ALA A 228 15.61 3.28 -1.54
C ALA A 228 14.58 4.07 -0.72
N MET A 229 14.69 4.09 0.62
CA MET A 229 13.86 4.95 1.48
C MET A 229 14.52 6.31 1.77
N ARG A 230 15.82 6.33 2.07
CA ARG A 230 16.51 7.56 2.54
C ARG A 230 16.62 8.62 1.45
N GLU A 231 16.69 8.25 0.18
CA GLU A 231 16.73 9.22 -0.91
C GLU A 231 15.42 10.00 -1.08
N ILE A 232 14.27 9.42 -0.72
CA ILE A 232 12.94 10.01 -0.93
C ILE A 232 12.85 11.34 -0.18
N VAL A 233 13.12 11.28 1.13
CA VAL A 233 13.04 12.44 2.01
C VAL A 233 14.16 13.45 1.71
N CYS A 234 15.34 12.99 1.28
CA CYS A 234 16.41 13.87 0.80
C CYS A 234 15.99 14.66 -0.44
N ARG A 235 15.45 13.98 -1.47
CA ARG A 235 15.00 14.58 -2.73
C ARG A 235 13.87 15.58 -2.52
N LEU A 236 12.84 15.21 -1.77
CA LEU A 236 11.69 16.06 -1.47
C LEU A 236 12.14 17.35 -0.77
N VAL A 237 12.89 17.23 0.33
CA VAL A 237 13.37 18.40 1.08
C VAL A 237 14.35 19.25 0.27
N ALA A 238 15.27 18.64 -0.48
CA ALA A 238 16.25 19.37 -1.30
C ALA A 238 15.59 20.26 -2.37
N SER A 239 14.46 19.84 -2.95
CA SER A 239 13.75 20.61 -3.98
C SER A 239 13.26 21.99 -3.49
N VAL A 240 12.94 22.12 -2.20
CA VAL A 240 12.37 23.34 -1.58
C VAL A 240 13.17 23.86 -0.38
N ILE A 241 14.39 23.36 -0.14
CA ILE A 241 15.24 23.77 1.02
C ILE A 241 15.58 25.26 1.04
N HIS A 242 15.42 25.94 -0.10
CA HIS A 242 15.53 27.39 -0.25
C HIS A 242 14.42 28.17 0.50
N VAL A 243 13.30 27.53 0.83
CA VAL A 243 12.16 28.12 1.56
C VAL A 243 12.47 28.16 3.07
N PRO A 244 12.46 29.34 3.73
CA PRO A 244 12.78 29.43 5.16
C PRO A 244 11.89 28.57 6.07
N ARG A 245 10.57 28.54 5.85
CA ARG A 245 9.60 27.72 6.63
C ARG A 245 9.97 26.23 6.63
N VAL A 246 10.34 25.68 5.46
CA VAL A 246 10.78 24.28 5.33
C VAL A 246 12.05 24.05 6.14
N ARG A 247 13.07 24.89 5.93
CA ARG A 247 14.35 24.79 6.62
C ARG A 247 14.21 24.92 8.14
N ASP A 248 13.28 25.74 8.62
CA ASP A 248 12.97 25.87 10.04
C ASP A 248 12.24 24.62 10.58
N LYS A 249 11.25 24.07 9.83
CA LYS A 249 10.52 22.84 10.15
C LYS A 249 11.44 21.62 10.30
N ILE A 250 12.40 21.47 9.39
CA ILE A 250 13.26 20.27 9.30
C ILE A 250 14.60 20.41 10.08
N ARG A 251 14.91 21.58 10.64
CA ARG A 251 16.20 21.88 11.29
C ARG A 251 16.59 20.89 12.38
N SER A 252 15.65 20.52 13.25
CA SER A 252 15.90 19.60 14.37
C SER A 252 16.41 18.24 13.88
N VAL A 253 15.80 17.72 12.82
CA VAL A 253 16.12 16.42 12.23
C VAL A 253 17.44 16.47 11.47
N MET A 254 17.70 17.53 10.70
CA MET A 254 19.02 17.75 10.07
C MET A 254 20.17 17.90 11.08
N MET A 255 19.89 18.34 12.32
CA MET A 255 20.89 18.39 13.39
C MET A 255 21.06 17.05 14.12
N LYS A 256 20.06 16.16 14.05
CA LYS A 256 20.08 14.83 14.67
C LYS A 256 20.72 13.78 13.76
N HIS A 257 20.44 13.84 12.46
CA HIS A 257 20.89 12.91 11.42
C HIS A 257 21.80 13.63 10.43
N GLU A 258 23.12 13.45 10.59
CA GLU A 258 24.14 14.13 9.79
C GLU A 258 24.15 13.67 8.32
N ASP A 259 23.87 12.39 8.10
CA ASP A 259 23.70 11.73 6.81
C ASP A 259 22.49 12.26 6.04
N PHE A 260 21.38 12.55 6.72
CA PHE A 260 20.24 13.26 6.13
C PHE A 260 20.61 14.68 5.69
N ALA A 261 21.34 15.42 6.53
CA ALA A 261 21.78 16.78 6.19
C ALA A 261 22.74 16.82 4.99
N VAL A 262 23.64 15.83 4.89
CA VAL A 262 24.51 15.63 3.72
C VAL A 262 23.70 15.28 2.47
N GLY A 263 22.79 14.31 2.56
CA GLY A 263 21.95 13.92 1.42
C GLY A 263 21.12 15.09 0.85
N VAL A 264 20.44 15.86 1.70
CA VAL A 264 19.71 17.08 1.30
C VAL A 264 20.63 18.08 0.58
N MET A 265 21.88 18.23 1.03
CA MET A 265 22.86 19.10 0.37
C MET A 265 23.28 18.56 -1.00
N GLU A 266 23.57 17.27 -1.13
CA GLU A 266 23.98 16.62 -2.38
C GLU A 266 22.90 16.70 -3.46
N TYR A 267 21.65 16.42 -3.12
CA TYR A 267 20.52 16.58 -4.06
C TYR A 267 20.26 18.04 -4.42
N SER A 268 20.43 18.98 -3.47
CA SER A 268 20.27 20.42 -3.74
C SER A 268 21.32 20.94 -4.73
N ILE A 269 22.58 20.50 -4.60
CA ILE A 269 23.66 20.83 -5.54
C ILE A 269 23.41 20.21 -6.92
N HIS A 270 22.95 18.96 -6.98
CA HIS A 270 22.60 18.31 -8.25
C HIS A 270 21.46 19.04 -8.97
N MET A 271 20.38 19.38 -8.26
CA MET A 271 19.29 20.19 -8.80
C MET A 271 19.81 21.50 -9.40
N HIS A 272 20.62 22.27 -8.67
CA HIS A 272 21.18 23.52 -9.18
C HIS A 272 22.09 23.33 -10.41
N THR A 273 22.84 22.23 -10.48
CA THR A 273 23.77 21.95 -11.59
C THR A 273 23.05 21.56 -12.89
N LEU A 274 21.81 21.07 -12.81
CA LEU A 274 20.98 20.72 -13.98
C LEU A 274 20.29 21.93 -14.64
N PHE A 275 20.34 23.11 -14.00
CA PHE A 275 19.66 24.34 -14.47
C PHE A 275 20.63 25.51 -14.78
N VAL A 276 21.92 25.24 -14.96
CA VAL A 276 22.98 26.22 -15.29
C VAL A 276 23.70 25.84 -16.58
#